data_AF-A0A3N0E2P3-F1
#
_entry.id   AF-A0A3N0E2P3-F1
#
_cell.length_a   1.000
_cell.length_b   1.000
_cell.length_c   1.000
_cell.angle_alpha   90.00
_cell.angle_beta   90.00
_cell.angle_gamma   90.00
#
_symmetry.space_group_name_H-M   'P 1'
#
loop_
_entity.id
_entity.type
_entity.pdbx_description
1 polymer ?
#
loop_
_entity_poly.entity_id
_entity_poly.type
_entity_poly.pdbx_seq_one_letter_code
_entity_poly.pdbx_strand_id
1 'polypeptide(L)'
;MFRMASPDETLRRVDGVRERAGSRVDALEFNVLLQAVLVTDDAEAKAAELATVFAHTGLDTARRVLDSPYVLVGTAEENARKLLANRERYGFGYVTTHGPGRDALAEVIPHARRLAEES
;
A
#
# COMPACT_ATOMS: atom_id res chain seq x y z
N MET A 1 4.63 -20.10 7.94
CA MET A 1 5.12 -19.31 6.79
C MET A 1 4.20 -18.12 6.58
N PHE A 2 4.72 -16.92 6.42
CA PHE A 2 3.95 -15.68 6.29
C PHE A 2 3.57 -15.44 4.82
N ARG A 3 2.32 -15.03 4.54
CA ARG A 3 1.79 -14.78 3.19
C ARG A 3 1.13 -13.40 3.15
N MET A 4 1.40 -12.66 2.08
CA MET A 4 0.76 -11.39 1.77
C MET A 4 -0.61 -11.67 1.12
N ALA A 5 -1.65 -10.98 1.61
CA ALA A 5 -2.96 -11.05 0.99
C ALA A 5 -2.91 -10.41 -0.41
N SER A 6 -3.68 -10.93 -1.36
CA SER A 6 -3.86 -10.27 -2.66
C SER A 6 -4.71 -9.00 -2.49
N PRO A 7 -4.77 -8.11 -3.50
CA PRO A 7 -5.69 -6.96 -3.50
C PRO A 7 -7.15 -7.37 -3.17
N ASP A 8 -7.66 -8.39 -3.83
CA ASP A 8 -9.05 -8.82 -3.63
C ASP A 8 -9.26 -9.51 -2.28
N GLU A 9 -8.28 -10.26 -1.79
CA GLU A 9 -8.38 -10.82 -0.44
C GLU A 9 -8.32 -9.73 0.62
N THR A 10 -7.50 -8.71 0.41
CA THR A 10 -7.41 -7.53 1.28
C THR A 10 -8.76 -6.82 1.35
N LEU A 11 -9.40 -6.58 0.20
CA LEU A 11 -10.73 -5.99 0.14
C LEU A 11 -11.76 -6.84 0.88
N ARG A 12 -11.82 -8.16 0.62
CA ARG A 12 -12.72 -9.07 1.34
C ARG A 12 -12.54 -9.03 2.86
N ARG A 13 -11.29 -8.94 3.33
CA ARG A 13 -11.00 -8.84 4.78
C ARG A 13 -11.49 -7.50 5.34
N VAL A 14 -11.22 -6.40 4.65
CA VAL A 14 -11.70 -5.07 5.03
C VAL A 14 -13.23 -5.03 5.10
N ASP A 15 -13.91 -5.53 4.07
CA ASP A 15 -15.37 -5.56 4.02
C ASP A 15 -15.96 -6.43 5.13
N GLY A 16 -15.33 -7.57 5.42
CA GLY A 16 -15.71 -8.40 6.55
C GLY A 16 -15.56 -7.71 7.91
N VAL A 17 -14.58 -6.82 8.07
CA VAL A 17 -14.44 -5.98 9.27
C VAL A 17 -15.52 -4.91 9.31
N ARG A 18 -15.77 -4.21 8.19
CA ARG A 18 -16.82 -3.18 8.08
C ARG A 18 -18.19 -3.74 8.44
N GLU A 19 -18.55 -4.89 7.88
CA GLU A 19 -19.81 -5.59 8.15
C GLU A 19 -19.96 -5.91 9.65
N ARG A 20 -18.93 -6.46 10.28
CA ARG A 20 -18.94 -6.82 11.71
C ARG A 20 -18.89 -5.60 12.64
N ALA A 21 -18.32 -4.49 12.18
CA ALA A 21 -18.28 -3.24 12.92
C ALA A 21 -19.68 -2.59 13.00
N GLY A 22 -20.50 -2.76 11.96
CA GLY A 22 -21.84 -2.19 11.88
C GLY A 22 -21.82 -0.67 12.05
N SER A 23 -22.65 -0.13 12.93
CA SER A 23 -22.73 1.31 13.20
C SER A 23 -21.45 1.93 13.77
N ARG A 24 -20.48 1.11 14.23
CA ARG A 24 -19.20 1.61 14.74
C ARG A 24 -18.16 1.84 13.64
N VAL A 25 -18.46 1.51 12.38
CA VAL A 25 -17.48 1.56 11.29
C VAL A 25 -16.89 2.96 11.12
N ASP A 26 -17.69 4.02 11.27
CA ASP A 26 -17.25 5.41 11.14
C ASP A 26 -16.34 5.87 12.29
N ALA A 27 -16.31 5.13 13.40
CA ALA A 27 -15.40 5.37 14.52
C ALA A 27 -14.07 4.61 14.37
N LEU A 28 -13.89 3.82 13.31
CA LEU A 28 -12.66 3.06 13.06
C LEU A 28 -11.73 3.83 12.12
N GLU A 29 -10.46 3.86 12.47
CA GLU A 29 -9.39 4.23 11.55
C GLU A 29 -8.62 2.97 11.14
N PHE A 30 -8.63 2.65 9.85
CA PHE A 30 -7.93 1.47 9.35
C PHE A 30 -6.46 1.79 9.12
N ASN A 31 -5.60 0.98 9.75
CA ASN A 31 -4.16 1.01 9.54
C ASN A 31 -3.71 -0.01 8.50
N VAL A 32 -2.72 0.36 7.69
CA VAL A 32 -1.90 -0.57 6.90
C VAL A 32 -0.41 -0.39 7.19
N LEU A 33 0.31 -1.51 7.29
CA LEU A 33 1.76 -1.55 7.32
C LEU A 33 2.30 -1.85 5.91
N LEU A 34 2.98 -0.87 5.33
CA LEU A 34 3.73 -1.02 4.10
C LEU A 34 4.99 -1.84 4.38
N GLN A 35 5.09 -2.98 3.71
CA GLN A 35 6.26 -3.87 3.80
C GLN A 35 7.48 -3.29 3.08
N ALA A 36 7.26 -2.50 2.04
CA ALA A 36 8.32 -1.82 1.31
C ALA A 36 7.83 -0.48 0.74
N VAL A 37 8.70 0.52 0.77
CA VAL A 37 8.50 1.84 0.15
C VAL A 37 9.79 2.20 -0.58
N LEU A 38 9.72 2.33 -1.90
CA LEU A 38 10.84 2.69 -2.76
C LEU A 38 10.41 3.78 -3.72
N VAL A 39 11.21 4.85 -3.78
CA VAL A 39 11.10 5.90 -4.79
C VAL A 39 12.09 5.59 -5.93
N THR A 40 11.59 5.50 -7.16
CA THR A 40 12.37 5.14 -8.35
C THR A 40 11.66 5.62 -9.62
N ASP A 41 12.42 5.94 -10.67
CA ASP A 41 11.88 6.21 -12.01
C ASP A 41 11.67 4.94 -12.84
N ASP A 42 12.12 3.78 -12.33
CA ASP A 42 11.94 2.46 -12.94
C ASP A 42 11.24 1.51 -11.97
N ALA A 43 9.91 1.61 -11.93
CA ALA A 43 9.06 0.83 -11.04
C ALA A 43 9.09 -0.67 -11.38
N GLU A 44 9.11 -1.01 -12.66
CA GLU A 44 9.07 -2.39 -13.15
C GLU A 44 10.35 -3.15 -12.78
N ALA A 45 11.53 -2.55 -13.00
CA ALA A 45 12.79 -3.18 -12.61
C ALA A 45 12.87 -3.41 -11.09
N LYS A 46 12.48 -2.41 -10.29
CA LYS A 46 12.49 -2.55 -8.83
C LYS A 46 11.44 -3.53 -8.33
N ALA A 47 10.27 -3.60 -8.97
CA ALA A 47 9.27 -4.60 -8.66
C ALA A 47 9.77 -6.02 -8.95
N ALA A 48 10.54 -6.23 -10.02
CA ALA A 48 11.15 -7.53 -10.33
C ALA A 48 12.20 -7.96 -9.28
N GLU A 49 13.02 -7.01 -8.80
CA GLU A 49 13.95 -7.26 -7.69
C GLU A 49 13.19 -7.67 -6.41
N LEU A 50 12.17 -6.89 -6.03
CA LEU A 50 11.34 -7.18 -4.86
C LEU A 50 10.58 -8.50 -4.99
N ALA A 51 10.18 -8.88 -6.19
CA ALA A 51 9.51 -10.16 -6.42
C ALA A 51 10.40 -11.35 -6.05
N THR A 52 11.72 -11.22 -6.26
CA THR A 52 12.70 -12.22 -5.83
C THR A 52 12.81 -12.26 -4.31
N VAL A 53 12.86 -11.09 -3.66
CA VAL A 53 12.92 -10.98 -2.19
C VAL A 53 11.66 -11.53 -1.52
N PHE A 54 10.49 -11.28 -2.12
CA PHE A 54 9.18 -11.67 -1.60
C PHE A 54 8.61 -12.95 -2.21
N ALA A 55 9.41 -13.74 -2.93
CA ALA A 55 8.95 -14.95 -3.60
C ALA A 55 8.15 -15.90 -2.68
N HIS A 56 8.57 -15.98 -1.41
CA HIS A 56 7.97 -16.83 -0.39
C HIS A 56 6.68 -16.28 0.24
N THR A 57 6.30 -15.03 -0.04
CA THR A 57 5.13 -14.39 0.56
C THR A 57 3.93 -14.36 -0.38
N GLY A 58 4.09 -14.82 -1.63
CA GLY A 58 3.07 -14.74 -2.69
C GLY A 58 3.13 -13.45 -3.50
N LEU A 59 4.15 -12.60 -3.30
CA LEU A 59 4.52 -11.49 -4.19
C LEU A 59 5.75 -11.89 -5.03
N ASP A 60 5.62 -12.97 -5.79
CA ASP A 60 6.66 -13.64 -6.58
C ASP A 60 6.77 -13.14 -8.03
N THR A 61 5.98 -12.12 -8.40
CA THR A 61 6.07 -11.46 -9.72
C THR A 61 6.06 -9.95 -9.58
N ALA A 62 6.72 -9.25 -10.51
CA ALA A 62 6.73 -7.78 -10.54
C ALA A 62 5.31 -7.22 -10.52
N ARG A 63 4.40 -7.80 -11.32
CA ARG A 63 2.99 -7.41 -11.35
C ARG A 63 2.31 -7.53 -9.99
N ARG A 64 2.53 -8.64 -9.27
CA ARG A 64 1.95 -8.83 -7.92
C ARG A 64 2.50 -7.82 -6.92
N VAL A 65 3.79 -7.48 -7.02
CA VAL A 65 4.41 -6.42 -6.21
C VAL A 65 3.77 -5.06 -6.51
N LEU A 66 3.65 -4.70 -7.79
CA LEU A 66 3.07 -3.44 -8.24
C LEU A 66 1.59 -3.30 -7.87
N ASP A 67 0.82 -4.38 -7.90
CA ASP A 67 -0.60 -4.38 -7.53
C ASP A 67 -0.83 -4.43 -6.01
N SER A 68 0.17 -4.85 -5.23
CA SER A 68 0.04 -5.04 -3.79
C SER A 68 -0.31 -3.73 -3.07
N PRO A 69 -1.32 -3.69 -2.17
CA PRO A 69 -1.61 -2.51 -1.36
C PRO A 69 -0.56 -2.28 -0.25
N TYR A 70 0.33 -3.26 -0.05
CA TYR A 70 1.34 -3.25 1.02
C TYR A 70 2.73 -2.82 0.53
N VAL A 71 2.89 -2.53 -0.77
CA VAL A 71 4.17 -2.12 -1.35
C VAL A 71 3.96 -0.85 -2.17
N LEU A 72 4.84 0.13 -1.95
CA LEU A 72 4.95 1.32 -2.79
C LEU A 72 6.29 1.24 -3.54
N VAL A 73 6.23 1.26 -4.87
CA VAL A 73 7.39 1.27 -5.75
C VAL A 73 7.04 2.04 -7.02
N GLY A 74 7.80 3.09 -7.29
CA GLY A 74 7.54 4.06 -8.37
C GLY A 74 8.01 5.45 -7.96
N THR A 75 7.66 6.47 -8.72
CA THR A 75 7.98 7.86 -8.36
C THR A 75 7.23 8.28 -7.10
N ALA A 76 7.70 9.34 -6.43
CA ALA A 76 7.03 9.85 -5.23
C ALA A 76 5.55 10.20 -5.50
N GLU A 77 5.24 10.74 -6.68
CA GLU A 77 3.89 11.09 -7.07
C GLU A 77 3.03 9.85 -7.41
N GLU A 78 3.55 8.85 -8.11
CA GLU A 78 2.84 7.59 -8.37
C GLU A 78 2.51 6.85 -7.06
N ASN A 79 3.48 6.80 -6.14
CA ASN A 79 3.28 6.21 -4.82
C ASN A 79 2.22 6.98 -4.03
N ALA A 80 2.18 8.31 -4.13
CA ALA A 80 1.13 9.13 -3.52
C ALA A 80 -0.26 8.83 -4.10
N ARG A 81 -0.39 8.75 -5.44
CA ARG A 81 -1.64 8.35 -6.10
C ARG A 81 -2.09 6.96 -5.64
N LYS A 82 -1.16 6.01 -5.52
CA LYS A 82 -1.45 4.66 -5.03
C LYS A 82 -1.92 4.67 -3.57
N LEU A 83 -1.36 5.49 -2.70
CA LEU A 83 -1.85 5.66 -1.32
C LEU A 83 -3.28 6.16 -1.29
N LEU A 84 -3.61 7.17 -2.08
CA LEU A 84 -4.97 7.72 -2.16
C LEU A 84 -5.96 6.72 -2.75
N ALA A 85 -5.58 6.01 -3.81
CA ALA A 85 -6.39 4.93 -4.39
C ALA A 85 -6.61 3.79 -3.37
N ASN A 86 -5.61 3.45 -2.57
CA ASN A 86 -5.75 2.47 -1.49
C ASN A 86 -6.66 2.97 -0.36
N ARG A 87 -6.61 4.27 -0.04
CA ARG A 87 -7.54 4.89 0.91
C ARG A 87 -8.98 4.80 0.41
N GLU A 88 -9.23 5.10 -0.85
CA GLU A 88 -10.57 4.98 -1.44
C GLU A 88 -11.04 3.51 -1.46
N ARG A 89 -10.21 2.60 -1.98
CA ARG A 89 -10.58 1.20 -2.16
C ARG A 89 -10.72 0.44 -0.83
N TYR A 90 -9.79 0.63 0.10
CA TYR A 90 -9.68 -0.17 1.32
C TYR A 90 -9.98 0.61 2.60
N GLY A 91 -10.12 1.94 2.54
CA GLY A 91 -10.34 2.77 3.73
C GLY A 91 -9.10 2.99 4.60
N PHE A 92 -7.89 2.69 4.11
CA PHE A 92 -6.65 2.86 4.87
C PHE A 92 -6.35 4.34 5.11
N GLY A 93 -6.73 4.84 6.30
CA GLY A 93 -6.51 6.23 6.73
C GLY A 93 -5.18 6.44 7.46
N TYR A 94 -4.63 5.39 8.06
CA TYR A 94 -3.39 5.45 8.83
C TYR A 94 -2.32 4.53 8.21
N VAL A 95 -1.21 5.09 7.77
CA VAL A 95 -0.17 4.35 7.02
C VAL A 95 1.12 4.30 7.82
N THR A 96 1.70 3.10 7.92
CA THR A 96 2.97 2.85 8.61
C THR A 96 3.95 2.15 7.69
N THR A 97 5.24 2.26 7.98
CA THR A 97 6.30 1.55 7.25
C THR A 97 7.38 1.07 8.21
N HIS A 98 8.20 0.12 7.78
CA HIS A 98 9.42 -0.26 8.48
C HIS A 98 10.47 0.84 8.37
N GLY A 99 11.42 0.88 9.32
CA GLY A 99 12.50 1.87 9.37
C GLY A 99 13.18 2.16 8.01
N PRO A 100 13.53 1.15 7.19
CA PRO A 100 14.14 1.38 5.87
C PRO A 100 13.28 2.18 4.89
N GLY A 101 11.95 2.13 5.01
CA GLY A 101 11.02 2.87 4.15
C GLY A 101 10.70 4.28 4.65
N ARG A 102 11.25 4.71 5.80
CA ARG A 102 10.90 5.99 6.44
C ARG A 102 11.15 7.19 5.54
N ASP A 103 12.36 7.31 5.00
CA ASP A 103 12.77 8.50 4.25
C ASP A 103 12.06 8.54 2.89
N ALA A 104 11.96 7.38 2.21
CA ALA A 104 11.18 7.24 0.99
C ALA A 104 9.68 7.58 1.19
N LEU A 105 9.08 7.18 2.32
CA LEU A 105 7.70 7.57 2.63
C LEU A 105 7.59 9.07 2.92
N ALA A 106 8.61 9.67 3.56
CA ALA A 106 8.65 11.11 3.79
C ALA A 106 8.62 11.91 2.48
N GLU A 107 9.29 11.42 1.42
CA GLU A 107 9.25 12.02 0.08
C GLU A 107 7.85 11.94 -0.56
N VAL A 108 7.08 10.88 -0.31
CA VAL A 108 5.74 10.67 -0.88
C VAL A 108 4.69 11.59 -0.24
N ILE A 109 4.82 11.91 1.06
CA ILE A 109 3.81 12.62 1.84
C ILE A 109 3.40 13.99 1.24
N PRO A 110 4.32 14.87 0.82
CA PRO A 110 3.95 16.15 0.21
C PRO A 110 3.09 16.00 -1.05
N HIS A 111 3.39 15.01 -1.90
CA HIS A 111 2.59 14.75 -3.11
C HIS A 111 1.19 14.25 -2.76
N ALA A 112 1.07 13.37 -1.77
CA ALA A 112 -0.23 12.87 -1.32
C ALA A 112 -1.11 13.98 -0.75
N ARG A 113 -0.53 14.93 -0.01
CA ARG A 113 -1.25 16.10 0.52
C ARG A 113 -1.77 16.99 -0.59
N ARG A 114 -0.90 17.38 -1.53
CA ARG A 114 -1.28 18.21 -2.68
C ARG A 114 -2.41 17.57 -3.50
N LEU A 115 -2.28 16.28 -3.86
CA LEU A 115 -3.28 15.57 -4.65
C LEU A 115 -4.63 15.45 -3.93
N ALA A 116 -4.64 15.32 -2.60
CA ALA A 116 -5.86 15.26 -1.81
C ALA A 116 -6.58 16.61 -1.70
N GLU A 117 -5.88 17.73 -1.87
CA GLU A 117 -6.46 19.08 -1.91
C GLU A 117 -7.07 19.41 -3.29
N GLU A 118 -6.63 18.70 -4.34
CA GLU A 118 -7.08 18.86 -5.73
C GLU A 118 -8.31 18.00 -6.09
N SER A 119 -8.71 17.08 -5.21
CA SER A 119 -9.80 16.10 -5.42
C SER A 119 -11.08 16.51 -4.70
#